data_AF-A0A259BVU3-F1
#
_entry.id   AF-A0A259BVU3-F1
#
_cell.length_a   1.000
_cell.length_b   1.000
_cell.length_c   1.000
_cell.angle_alpha   90.00
_cell.angle_beta   90.00
_cell.angle_gamma   90.00
#
_symmetry.space_group_name_H-M   'P 1'
#
loop_
_entity.id
_entity.type
_entity.pdbx_description
1 polymer ?
#
loop_
_entity_poly.entity_id
_entity_poly.type
_entity_poly.pdbx_seq_one_letter_code
_entity_poly.pdbx_strand_id
1 'polypeptide(L)' 'MSVNTPASALPDVAIFDTFPKLLALNARQHPTDTWLREKDLGIWNAYTWQQVNARVQNMALGLLDLGVASGDVISLLG' A
#
# COMPACT_ATOMS: atom_id res chain seq x y z
N MET A 1 6.99 -35.21 19.01
CA MET A 1 5.84 -34.30 18.90
C MET A 1 6.33 -33.10 18.10
N SER A 2 6.28 -33.19 16.76
CA SER A 2 6.82 -32.14 15.89
C SER A 2 5.82 -31.00 15.81
N VAL A 3 6.19 -29.84 16.33
CA VAL A 3 5.47 -28.58 16.11
C VAL A 3 5.57 -28.23 14.62
N ASN A 4 4.47 -28.38 13.92
CA ASN A 4 4.34 -28.00 12.51
C ASN A 4 4.10 -26.48 12.47
N THR A 5 5.18 -25.71 12.52
CA THR A 5 5.11 -24.26 12.26
C THR A 5 4.79 -24.08 10.77
N PRO A 6 3.65 -23.51 10.37
CA PRO A 6 3.40 -23.28 8.96
C PRO A 6 4.38 -22.22 8.45
N ALA A 7 5.28 -22.61 7.56
CA ALA A 7 5.87 -21.70 6.59
C ALA A 7 4.70 -21.12 5.78
N SER A 8 4.32 -19.85 5.83
CA SER A 8 4.96 -18.63 6.28
C SER A 8 3.83 -17.65 6.64
N ALA A 9 3.95 -16.87 7.73
CA ALA A 9 2.99 -15.81 8.06
C ALA A 9 3.03 -14.61 7.08
N LEU A 10 3.91 -14.67 6.08
CA LEU A 10 4.13 -13.62 5.09
C LEU A 10 3.36 -13.90 3.80
N PRO A 11 2.88 -12.86 3.09
CA PRO A 11 2.24 -13.00 1.79
C PRO A 11 3.12 -13.73 0.77
N ASP A 12 2.49 -14.52 -0.10
CA ASP A 12 3.19 -15.13 -1.24
C ASP A 12 3.59 -14.06 -2.26
N VAL A 13 4.90 -13.78 -2.33
CA VAL A 13 5.47 -12.76 -3.20
C VAL A 13 5.40 -13.11 -4.68
N ALA A 14 5.13 -14.38 -5.05
CA ALA A 14 4.85 -14.73 -6.43
C ALA A 14 3.45 -14.25 -6.88
N ILE A 15 2.51 -14.12 -5.93
CA ILE A 15 1.15 -13.60 -6.19
C ILE A 15 1.11 -12.08 -5.99
N PHE A 16 1.68 -11.60 -4.89
CA PHE A 16 1.74 -10.19 -4.49
C PHE A 16 3.10 -9.58 -4.83
N ASP A 17 3.49 -9.71 -6.09
CA ASP A 17 4.79 -9.34 -6.67
C ASP A 17 5.02 -7.82 -6.85
N THR A 18 4.05 -6.98 -6.49
CA THR A 18 4.18 -5.52 -6.54
C THR A 18 3.73 -4.87 -5.24
N PHE A 19 4.29 -3.70 -4.93
CA PHE A 19 3.89 -2.93 -3.74
C PHE A 19 2.39 -2.57 -3.74
N PRO A 20 1.76 -2.14 -4.86
CA PRO A 20 0.31 -1.92 -4.88
C PRO A 20 -0.51 -3.18 -4.58
N LYS A 21 -0.08 -4.37 -5.02
CA LYS A 21 -0.75 -5.64 -4.68
C LYS A 21 -0.66 -5.94 -3.19
N LEU A 22 0.50 -5.73 -2.57
CA LEU A 22 0.69 -5.90 -1.12
C LEU A 22 -0.12 -4.87 -0.32
N LEU A 23 -0.18 -3.62 -0.77
CA LEU A 23 -1.00 -2.58 -0.14
C LEU A 23 -2.49 -2.95 -0.18
N ALA A 24 -2.99 -3.39 -1.33
CA ALA A 24 -4.37 -3.83 -1.49
C ALA A 24 -4.71 -5.07 -0.65
N LEU A 25 -3.78 -6.01 -0.51
CA LEU A 25 -3.93 -7.17 0.36
C LEU A 25 -4.07 -6.75 1.83
N ASN A 26 -3.13 -5.94 2.32
CA ASN A 26 -3.14 -5.49 3.72
C ASN A 26 -4.36 -4.60 4.02
N ALA A 27 -4.79 -3.75 3.08
CA ALA A 27 -6.02 -2.97 3.24
C ALA A 27 -7.29 -3.81 3.35
N ARG A 28 -7.30 -5.03 2.78
CA ARG A 28 -8.43 -5.98 2.94
C ARG A 28 -8.34 -6.75 4.26
N GLN A 29 -7.14 -7.14 4.67
CA GLN A 29 -6.92 -7.98 5.87
C GLN A 29 -6.92 -7.17 7.17
N HIS A 30 -6.41 -5.94 7.12
CA HIS A 30 -6.14 -5.06 8.26
C HIS A 30 -6.69 -3.64 8.04
N PRO A 31 -7.95 -3.47 7.61
CA PRO A 31 -8.45 -2.19 7.09
C PRO A 31 -8.32 -1.03 8.08
N THR A 32 -8.50 -1.30 9.37
CA THR A 32 -8.53 -0.31 10.46
C THR A 32 -7.19 -0.13 11.16
N ASP A 33 -6.21 -1.01 10.91
CA ASP A 33 -4.92 -0.92 11.59
C ASP A 33 -4.12 0.26 11.02
N THR A 34 -3.40 0.97 11.89
CA THR A 34 -2.56 2.09 11.46
C THR A 34 -1.38 1.58 10.64
N TRP A 35 -1.25 2.06 9.41
CA TRP A 35 -0.13 1.75 8.54
C TRP A 35 0.92 2.87 8.54
N LEU A 36 0.47 4.11 8.34
CA LEU A 36 1.34 5.25 8.12
C LEU A 36 1.07 6.31 9.19
N ARG A 37 2.14 7.01 9.61
CA ARG A 37 2.03 8.26 10.35
C ARG A 37 2.78 9.34 9.61
N GLU A 38 2.09 10.43 9.29
CA GLU A 38 2.65 11.59 8.60
C GLU A 38 2.62 12.78 9.57
N LYS A 39 3.71 13.54 9.62
CA LYS A 39 3.77 14.76 10.43
C LYS A 39 3.34 15.94 9.57
N ASP A 40 2.27 16.60 9.97
CA ASP A 40 1.75 17.79 9.30
C ASP A 40 1.61 18.93 10.32
N LEU A 41 2.21 20.09 10.02
CA LEU A 41 2.24 21.29 10.88
C LEU A 41 2.61 21.02 12.37
N GLY A 42 3.49 20.04 12.61
CA GLY A 42 3.90 19.67 13.97
C GLY A 42 3.10 18.53 14.60
N ILE A 43 1.98 18.13 14.01
CA ILE A 43 1.05 17.11 14.52
C ILE A 43 1.30 15.78 13.80
N TRP A 44 1.35 14.68 14.54
CA TRP A 44 1.44 13.33 13.96
C TRP A 44 0.04 12.79 13.65
N ASN A 45 -0.29 12.68 12.37
CA ASN A 45 -1.54 12.12 11.89
C ASN A 45 -1.36 10.65 11.54
N ALA A 46 -2.25 9.79 12.05
CA ALA A 46 -2.25 8.36 11.77
C ALA A 46 -3.24 8.02 10.65
N TYR A 47 -2.80 7.15 9.74
CA TYR A 47 -3.60 6.66 8.63
C TYR A 47 -3.67 5.14 8.65
N THR A 48 -4.90 4.64 8.48
CA THR A 48 -5.18 3.21 8.38
C THR A 48 -4.80 2.66 7.02
N TRP A 49 -4.61 1.34 6.93
CA TRP A 49 -4.36 0.69 5.63
C TRP A 49 -5.43 0.99 4.58
N GLN A 50 -6.71 0.99 4.96
CA GLN A 50 -7.80 1.29 4.04
C GLN A 50 -7.70 2.72 3.50
N GLN A 51 -7.44 3.69 4.39
CA GLN A 51 -7.32 5.10 3.99
C GLN A 51 -6.19 5.31 2.99
N VAL A 52 -5.02 4.70 3.23
CA VAL A 52 -3.92 4.93 2.29
C VAL A 52 -4.08 4.16 0.98
N ASN A 53 -4.66 2.96 1.00
CA ASN A 53 -5.01 2.27 -0.23
C ASN A 53 -5.97 3.11 -1.10
N ALA A 54 -6.98 3.74 -0.49
CA ALA A 54 -7.88 4.65 -1.20
C ALA A 54 -7.16 5.88 -1.76
N ARG A 55 -6.23 6.49 -0.99
CA ARG A 55 -5.41 7.63 -1.44
C ARG A 55 -4.54 7.27 -2.65
N VAL A 56 -3.85 6.13 -2.60
CA VAL A 56 -3.01 5.63 -3.70
C VAL A 56 -3.86 5.31 -4.93
N GLN A 57 -5.02 4.67 -4.76
CA GLN A 57 -5.92 4.37 -5.87
C GLN A 57 -6.41 5.65 -6.57
N ASN A 58 -6.85 6.65 -5.80
CA ASN A 58 -7.30 7.92 -6.36
C ASN A 58 -6.18 8.66 -7.09
N MET A 59 -4.95 8.63 -6.55
CA MET A 59 -3.79 9.20 -7.22
C MET A 59 -3.47 8.48 -8.54
N ALA A 60 -3.47 7.14 -8.54
CA ALA A 60 -3.22 6.35 -9.74
C ALA A 60 -4.29 6.59 -10.83
N LEU A 61 -5.57 6.70 -10.45
CA LEU A 61 -6.65 7.05 -11.37
C LEU A 61 -6.48 8.45 -11.96
N GLY A 62 -6.05 9.43 -11.15
CA GLY A 62 -5.75 10.77 -11.64
C GLY A 62 -4.57 10.81 -12.63
N LEU A 63 -3.51 10.03 -12.37
CA LEU A 63 -2.39 9.91 -13.30
C LEU A 63 -2.82 9.28 -14.63
N LEU A 64 -3.67 8.25 -14.57
CA LEU A 64 -4.23 7.64 -15.76
C LEU A 64 -5.07 8.65 -16.58
N ASP A 65 -5.90 9.45 -15.91
CA ASP A 65 -6.71 10.50 -16.55
C ASP A 65 -5.85 11.60 -17.20
N LEU A 66 -4.70 11.92 -16.60
CA LEU A 66 -3.70 12.84 -17.17
C LEU A 66 -2.89 12.24 -18.34
N GLY A 67 -3.14 10.99 -18.71
CA GLY A 67 -2.52 10.33 -19.86
C GLY A 67 -1.22 9.59 -19.57
N VAL A 68 -0.87 9.37 -18.29
CA VAL A 68 0.30 8.55 -17.92
C VAL A 68 0.09 7.11 -18.38
N ALA A 69 1.11 6.57 -19.05
CA ALA A 69 1.13 5.24 -19.61
C ALA A 69 2.32 4.40 -19.11
N SER A 70 2.25 3.10 -19.40
CA SER A 70 3.37 2.19 -19.13
C SER A 70 4.61 2.62 -19.91
N GLY A 71 5.73 2.78 -19.20
CA GLY A 71 6.99 3.23 -19.78
C GLY A 71 7.28 4.72 -19.54
N ASP A 72 6.28 5.50 -19.10
CA ASP A 72 6.49 6.89 -18.73
C ASP A 72 7.29 7.01 -17.43
N VAL A 73 8.00 8.12 -17.29
CA VAL A 73 8.81 8.45 -16.12
C VAL A 73 8.11 9.53 -15.30
N ILE A 74 7.86 9.24 -14.02
CA ILE A 74 7.30 10.19 -13.05
C ILE A 74 8.40 10.58 -12.07
N SER A 75 8.69 11.87 -11.96
CA SER A 75 9.62 12.42 -10.97
C SER A 75 8.89 12.82 -9.69
N LEU A 76 9.40 12.40 -8.54
CA LEU A 76 8.94 12.87 -7.23
C LEU A 76 9.88 13.99 -6.76
N LEU A 77 9.32 15.17 -6.47
CA LEU A 77 10.05 16.30 -5.87
C LEU A 77 9.54 16.51 -4.45
N GLY A 78 10.45 16.65 -3.49
CA GLY A 78 10.16 16.81 -2.07
C GLY A 78 11.04 17.84 -1.40
#